data_AF-A0A4R7VAL3-F1
#
_entry.id   AF-A0A4R7VAL3-F1
#
_cell.length_a   1.000
_cell.length_b   1.000
_cell.length_c   1.000
_cell.angle_alpha   90.00
_cell.angle_beta   90.00
_cell.angle_gamma   90.00
#
_symmetry.space_group_name_H-M   'P 1'
#
loop_
_entity.id
_entity.type
_entity.pdbx_description
1 polymer ?
#
loop_
_entity_poly.entity_id
_entity_poly.type
_entity_poly.pdbx_seq_one_letter_code
_entity_poly.pdbx_strand_id
1 'polypeptide(L)'
;MIRLFIVLTMLLCSSCAKRPILPDTEIEFISVATGGDSLSWSVRFSSKTDVLNFFKDATGETQLGETLFCSLDKELEFESSDKLTNYFVGNLVEVDADKSGLDHIYTSRLSAVRKEDEGVSNVFMSAEELLALLNERNAVSCRVFTSAYSFGGYYSKSMLIPATDLVHVIEQQRVQ
;
A
#
# COMPACT_ATOMS: atom_id res chain seq x y z
N MET A 1 -55.40 8.16 -3.58
CA MET A 1 -54.23 8.99 -3.22
C MET A 1 -53.19 8.19 -2.42
N ILE A 2 -53.55 7.53 -1.31
CA ILE A 2 -52.62 6.69 -0.51
C ILE A 2 -51.94 5.56 -1.29
N ARG A 3 -52.65 4.87 -2.19
CA ARG A 3 -52.07 3.79 -3.01
C ARG A 3 -50.99 4.29 -3.99
N LEU A 4 -51.11 5.52 -4.49
CA LEU A 4 -50.12 6.12 -5.39
C LEU A 4 -48.86 6.52 -4.62
N PHE A 5 -49.02 7.00 -3.38
CA PHE A 5 -47.91 7.32 -2.49
C PHE A 5 -47.09 6.08 -2.13
N ILE A 6 -47.74 4.94 -1.88
CA ILE A 6 -47.08 3.66 -1.56
C ILE A 6 -46.27 3.12 -2.75
N VAL A 7 -46.80 3.25 -3.98
CA VAL A 7 -46.06 2.84 -5.19
C VAL A 7 -44.86 3.76 -5.43
N LEU A 8 -45.02 5.07 -5.23
CA LEU A 8 -43.93 6.04 -5.41
C LEU A 8 -42.81 5.86 -4.38
N THR A 9 -43.12 5.54 -3.12
CA THR A 9 -42.10 5.24 -2.10
C THR A 9 -41.43 3.89 -2.31
N MET A 10 -42.13 2.86 -2.81
CA MET A 10 -41.47 1.60 -3.17
C MET A 10 -40.49 1.74 -4.35
N LEU A 11 -40.80 2.59 -5.34
CA LEU A 11 -39.90 2.84 -6.48
C LEU A 11 -38.60 3.55 -6.09
N LEU A 12 -38.62 4.40 -5.07
CA LEU A 12 -37.44 5.11 -4.55
C LEU A 12 -36.45 4.22 -3.78
N CYS A 13 -36.87 3.01 -3.36
CA CYS A 13 -36.01 2.06 -2.65
C CYS A 13 -35.18 1.16 -3.59
N SER A 14 -35.39 1.24 -4.91
CA SER A 14 -34.72 0.40 -5.91
C SER A 14 -33.36 0.94 -6.37
N SER A 15 -32.78 1.92 -5.67
CA SER A 15 -31.40 2.36 -5.94
C SER A 15 -30.43 1.29 -5.42
N CYS A 16 -30.37 0.17 -6.13
CA CYS A 16 -29.21 -0.72 -6.09
C CYS A 16 -28.04 0.13 -6.59
N ALA A 17 -27.29 0.71 -5.65
CA ALA A 17 -25.97 1.24 -5.95
C ALA A 17 -25.14 0.06 -6.50
N LYS A 18 -25.05 -0.02 -7.82
CA LYS A 18 -24.21 -0.98 -8.51
C LYS A 18 -22.79 -0.65 -8.09
N ARG A 19 -22.27 -1.37 -7.10
CA ARG A 19 -20.87 -1.25 -6.70
C ARG A 19 -20.05 -1.90 -7.81
N PRO A 20 -19.27 -1.13 -8.61
CA PRO A 20 -18.35 -1.74 -9.56
C PRO A 20 -17.46 -2.73 -8.82
N ILE A 21 -17.25 -3.89 -9.45
CA ILE A 21 -16.25 -4.84 -8.99
C ILE A 21 -14.91 -4.20 -9.29
N LEU A 22 -14.15 -3.89 -8.24
CA LEU A 22 -12.82 -3.35 -8.37
C LEU A 22 -11.88 -4.46 -8.88
N PRO A 23 -10.97 -4.17 -9.84
CA PRO A 23 -10.07 -5.18 -10.36
C PRO A 23 -9.08 -5.63 -9.29
N ASP A 24 -8.65 -6.90 -9.35
CA ASP A 24 -7.53 -7.40 -8.58
C ASP A 24 -6.23 -6.78 -9.12
N THR A 25 -5.43 -6.16 -8.25
CA THR A 25 -4.19 -5.49 -8.63
C THR A 25 -2.99 -6.28 -8.13
N GLU A 26 -2.17 -6.75 -9.06
CA GLU A 26 -0.88 -7.37 -8.79
C GLU A 26 0.24 -6.33 -8.90
N ILE A 27 1.19 -6.40 -7.97
CA ILE A 27 2.39 -5.57 -7.94
C ILE A 27 3.62 -6.47 -7.85
N GLU A 28 4.68 -6.12 -8.56
CA GLU A 28 5.88 -6.96 -8.69
C GLU A 28 7.13 -6.23 -8.23
N PHE A 29 7.93 -6.89 -7.39
CA PHE A 29 9.16 -6.31 -6.83
C PHE A 29 10.24 -6.17 -7.91
N ILE A 30 10.87 -4.99 -7.97
CA ILE A 30 11.99 -4.72 -8.89
C ILE A 30 13.30 -4.59 -8.12
N SER A 31 13.36 -3.70 -7.13
CA SER A 31 14.62 -3.42 -6.42
C SER A 31 14.41 -2.62 -5.13
N VAL A 32 15.40 -2.67 -4.25
CA VAL A 32 15.55 -1.73 -3.12
C VAL A 32 16.89 -0.98 -3.22
N ALA A 33 16.90 0.28 -2.80
CA ALA A 33 18.07 1.15 -2.81
C ALA A 33 18.10 2.09 -1.60
N THR A 34 19.25 2.68 -1.28
CA THR A 34 19.39 3.67 -0.19
C THR A 34 18.53 4.91 -0.46
N GLY A 35 17.87 5.46 0.57
CA GLY A 35 17.03 6.66 0.44
C GLY A 35 17.81 7.97 0.34
N GLY A 36 19.10 7.95 0.66
CA GLY A 36 19.97 9.13 0.65
C GLY A 36 19.91 9.98 1.93
N ASP A 37 19.06 9.63 2.91
CA ASP A 37 19.19 10.03 4.31
C ASP A 37 19.42 8.77 5.17
N SER A 38 19.72 8.93 6.46
CA SER A 38 20.15 7.80 7.31
C SER A 38 19.05 6.81 7.69
N LEU A 39 17.77 7.11 7.46
CA LEU A 39 16.64 6.33 8.00
C LEU A 39 15.54 5.97 7.00
N SER A 40 15.80 6.12 5.70
CA SER A 40 14.88 5.65 4.66
C SER A 40 15.58 4.87 3.55
N TRP A 41 14.83 4.02 2.87
CA TRP A 41 15.23 3.32 1.64
C TRP A 41 14.12 3.43 0.62
N SER A 42 14.47 3.28 -0.65
CA SER A 42 13.54 3.33 -1.76
C SER A 42 13.27 1.93 -2.29
N VAL A 43 11.99 1.58 -2.40
CA VAL A 43 11.53 0.35 -3.06
C VAL A 43 10.97 0.72 -4.42
N ARG A 44 11.38 -0.03 -5.44
CA ARG A 44 10.82 0.04 -6.80
C ARG A 44 10.02 -1.21 -7.08
N PHE A 45 8.86 -1.02 -7.69
CA PHE A 45 7.96 -2.09 -8.08
C PHE A 45 7.17 -1.71 -9.34
N SER A 46 6.64 -2.70 -10.06
CA SER A 46 5.76 -2.50 -11.20
C SER A 46 4.33 -2.92 -10.90
N SER A 47 3.40 -2.43 -11.72
CA SER A 47 1.99 -2.82 -11.74
C SER A 47 1.44 -2.71 -13.16
N LYS A 48 0.59 -3.64 -13.57
CA LYS A 48 -0.20 -3.51 -14.81
C LYS A 48 -1.36 -2.53 -14.67
N THR A 49 -1.80 -2.30 -13.44
CA THR A 49 -2.85 -1.35 -13.11
C THR A 49 -2.20 -0.03 -12.71
N ASP A 50 -2.72 1.09 -13.22
CA ASP A 50 -2.35 2.41 -12.71
C ASP A 50 -2.86 2.55 -11.26
N VAL A 51 -1.98 2.38 -10.28
CA VAL A 51 -2.37 2.45 -8.88
C VAL A 51 -2.56 3.88 -8.38
N LEU A 52 -2.03 4.89 -9.09
CA LEU A 52 -2.24 6.31 -8.78
C LEU A 52 -3.58 6.83 -9.31
N ASN A 53 -4.13 6.18 -10.33
CA ASN A 53 -5.45 6.51 -10.90
C ASN A 53 -6.47 5.38 -10.74
N PHE A 54 -6.22 4.40 -9.86
CA PHE A 54 -7.03 3.18 -9.72
C PHE A 54 -8.54 3.43 -9.64
N PHE A 55 -8.99 4.27 -8.69
CA PHE A 55 -10.41 4.58 -8.57
C PHE A 55 -10.92 5.45 -9.71
N LYS A 56 -10.07 6.35 -10.24
CA LYS A 56 -10.44 7.19 -11.36
C LYS A 56 -10.75 6.35 -12.60
N ASP A 57 -9.95 5.32 -12.85
CA ASP A 57 -10.09 4.44 -14.00
C ASP A 57 -11.19 3.40 -13.83
N ALA A 58 -11.31 2.82 -12.62
CA ALA A 58 -12.29 1.78 -12.34
C ALA A 58 -13.73 2.33 -12.17
N THR A 59 -13.87 3.55 -11.62
CA THR A 59 -15.19 4.06 -11.17
C THR A 59 -15.46 5.52 -11.58
N GLY A 60 -14.44 6.26 -12.01
CA GLY A 60 -14.55 7.69 -12.33
C GLY A 60 -14.38 8.62 -11.12
N GLU A 61 -14.30 8.08 -9.90
CA GLU A 61 -14.18 8.84 -8.66
C GLU A 61 -12.77 9.39 -8.43
N THR A 62 -12.68 10.44 -7.62
CA THR A 62 -11.40 10.99 -7.17
C THR A 62 -10.78 10.08 -6.11
N GLN A 63 -9.53 9.70 -6.34
CA GLN A 63 -8.70 8.95 -5.40
C GLN A 63 -8.18 9.87 -4.28
N LEU A 64 -8.13 9.35 -3.05
CA LEU A 64 -7.77 10.12 -1.84
C LEU A 64 -6.28 10.03 -1.46
N GLY A 65 -5.53 9.14 -2.09
CA GLY A 65 -4.09 8.97 -1.90
C GLY A 65 -3.66 7.51 -1.97
N GLU A 66 -2.34 7.31 -1.99
CA GLU A 66 -1.71 6.01 -2.19
C GLU A 66 -0.53 5.83 -1.24
N THR A 67 -0.40 4.63 -0.68
CA THR A 67 0.65 4.33 0.28
C THR A 67 1.08 2.88 0.13
N LEU A 68 2.39 2.65 0.13
CA LEU A 68 2.95 1.31 0.25
C LEU A 68 3.08 0.98 1.73
N PHE A 69 2.38 -0.05 2.19
CA PHE A 69 2.56 -0.63 3.51
C PHE A 69 3.30 -1.96 3.38
N CYS A 70 4.28 -2.20 4.26
CA CYS A 70 4.93 -3.49 4.34
C CYS A 70 4.98 -4.00 5.77
N SER A 71 4.57 -5.24 6.00
CA SER A 71 4.57 -5.85 7.34
C SER A 71 5.99 -6.17 7.82
N LEU A 72 6.36 -5.64 8.97
CA LEU A 72 7.50 -6.09 9.77
C LEU A 72 7.05 -6.93 10.98
N ASP A 73 5.78 -7.30 11.06
CA ASP A 73 5.30 -8.22 12.07
C ASP A 73 5.66 -9.67 11.70
N LYS A 74 5.43 -10.61 12.62
CA LYS A 74 5.74 -12.03 12.38
C LYS A 74 4.87 -12.64 11.28
N GLU A 75 3.66 -12.12 11.12
CA GLU A 75 2.72 -12.56 10.09
C GLU A 75 3.12 -11.96 8.74
N LEU A 76 3.30 -12.85 7.76
CA LEU A 76 3.69 -12.44 6.41
C LEU A 76 2.53 -11.71 5.71
N GLU A 77 1.29 -12.17 5.85
CA GLU A 77 0.15 -11.53 5.22
C GLU A 77 -0.60 -10.65 6.21
N PHE A 78 -1.09 -9.51 5.73
CA PHE A 78 -1.94 -8.61 6.51
C PHE A 78 -3.13 -8.14 5.68
N GLU A 79 -4.29 -8.03 6.33
CA GLU A 79 -5.52 -7.56 5.69
C GLU A 79 -5.62 -6.03 5.62
N SER A 80 -5.12 -5.33 6.65
CA SER A 80 -5.16 -3.87 6.77
C SER A 80 -3.98 -3.36 7.60
N SER A 81 -3.48 -2.18 7.28
CA SER A 81 -2.44 -1.45 8.04
C SER A 81 -2.81 -1.20 9.50
N ASP A 82 -4.11 -1.14 9.82
CA ASP A 82 -4.56 -0.92 11.21
C ASP A 82 -4.15 -2.05 12.15
N LYS A 83 -3.96 -3.26 11.61
CA LYS A 83 -3.51 -4.45 12.38
C LYS A 83 -1.99 -4.53 12.52
N LEU A 84 -1.23 -3.74 11.76
CA LEU A 84 0.23 -3.75 11.82
C LEU A 84 0.74 -3.05 13.07
N THR A 85 1.69 -3.67 13.77
CA THR A 85 2.44 -3.10 14.89
C THR A 85 3.77 -2.55 14.41
N ASN A 86 4.53 -3.34 13.65
CA ASN A 86 5.80 -2.96 13.06
C ASN A 86 5.63 -2.96 11.55
N TYR A 87 5.94 -1.86 10.88
CA TYR A 87 5.74 -1.78 9.44
C TYR A 87 6.64 -0.75 8.76
N PHE A 88 6.82 -0.93 7.46
CA PHE A 88 7.28 0.13 6.59
C PHE A 88 6.09 0.87 5.99
N VAL A 89 6.25 2.17 5.81
CA VAL A 89 5.25 3.03 5.18
C VAL A 89 5.91 4.09 4.29
N GLY A 90 5.31 4.37 3.14
CA GLY A 90 5.76 5.43 2.25
C GLY A 90 4.77 5.75 1.14
N ASN A 91 4.78 7.00 0.68
CA ASN A 91 3.98 7.42 -0.47
C ASN A 91 4.57 6.88 -1.78
N LEU A 92 3.77 6.87 -2.83
CA LEU A 92 4.16 6.42 -4.17
C LEU A 92 4.50 7.60 -5.07
N VAL A 93 5.49 7.42 -5.94
CA VAL A 93 5.76 8.29 -7.09
C VAL A 93 5.95 7.41 -8.32
N GLU A 94 5.21 7.67 -9.39
CA GLU A 94 5.46 7.02 -10.68
C GLU A 94 6.75 7.61 -11.28
N VAL A 95 7.71 6.74 -11.58
CA VAL A 95 9.03 7.14 -12.09
C VAL A 95 9.24 6.77 -13.55
N ASP A 96 8.42 5.86 -14.06
CA ASP A 96 8.31 5.54 -15.48
C ASP A 96 6.93 4.96 -15.74
N ALA A 97 6.20 5.55 -16.67
CA ALA A 97 5.11 4.87 -17.35
C ALA A 97 5.76 4.33 -18.61
N ASP A 98 5.99 3.01 -18.70
CA ASP A 98 6.72 2.45 -19.84
C ASP A 98 6.13 3.00 -21.14
N LYS A 99 6.98 3.58 -22.00
CA LYS A 99 6.56 4.10 -23.32
C LYS A 99 5.99 2.99 -24.22
N SER A 100 6.16 1.72 -23.83
CA SER A 100 5.52 0.55 -24.44
C SER A 100 4.07 0.31 -23.98
N GLY A 101 3.64 0.92 -22.87
CA GLY A 101 2.27 0.89 -22.34
C GLY A 101 1.85 -0.38 -21.59
N LEU A 102 2.79 -1.21 -21.15
CA LEU A 102 2.47 -2.51 -20.53
C LEU A 102 2.51 -2.50 -19.00
N ASP A 103 3.47 -1.81 -18.37
CA ASP A 103 3.62 -1.76 -16.91
C ASP A 103 3.91 -0.32 -16.43
N HIS A 104 3.29 0.07 -15.32
CA HIS A 104 3.60 1.27 -14.56
C HIS A 104 4.69 0.98 -13.54
N ILE A 105 5.71 1.84 -13.42
CA ILE A 105 6.82 1.67 -12.48
C ILE A 105 6.78 2.75 -11.42
N TYR A 106 6.72 2.30 -10.17
CA TYR A 106 6.64 3.17 -9.01
C TYR A 106 7.90 3.07 -8.16
N THR A 107 8.18 4.17 -7.46
CA THR A 107 9.13 4.21 -6.36
C THR A 107 8.40 4.66 -5.11
N SER A 108 8.66 3.99 -3.99
CA SER A 108 8.23 4.41 -2.66
C SER A 108 9.42 4.57 -1.74
N ARG A 109 9.54 5.73 -1.10
CA ARG A 109 10.53 5.95 -0.04
C ARG A 109 9.90 5.55 1.28
N LEU A 110 10.45 4.51 1.89
CA LEU A 110 9.89 3.87 3.07
C LEU A 110 10.60 4.33 4.34
N SER A 111 9.81 4.53 5.39
CA SER A 111 10.26 4.69 6.76
C SER A 111 9.81 3.50 7.60
N ALA A 112 10.66 3.04 8.52
CA ALA A 112 10.29 2.03 9.52
C ALA A 112 9.62 2.69 10.71
N VAL A 113 8.42 2.22 11.04
CA VAL A 113 7.63 2.74 12.14
C VAL A 113 7.08 1.61 13.00
N ARG A 114 7.04 1.88 14.31
CA ARG A 114 6.36 1.06 15.31
C ARG A 114 5.15 1.83 15.81
N LYS A 115 4.02 1.14 15.83
CA LYS A 115 2.80 1.60 16.47
C LYS A 115 2.93 1.42 17.98
N GLU A 116 2.74 2.49 18.73
CA GLU A 116 2.76 2.51 20.20
C GLU A 116 1.43 3.04 20.75
N ASP A 117 1.26 2.98 22.07
CA ASP A 117 0.07 3.48 22.79
C ASP A 117 -1.26 2.96 22.22
N GLU A 118 -1.37 1.64 22.02
CA GLU A 118 -2.57 0.99 21.45
C GLU A 118 -2.97 1.52 20.05
N GLY A 119 -2.05 2.14 19.32
CA GLY A 119 -2.33 2.72 18.00
C GLY A 119 -2.48 4.22 17.95
N VAL A 120 -2.26 4.91 19.06
CA VAL A 120 -2.36 6.37 19.13
C VAL A 120 -1.13 7.07 18.53
N SER A 121 0.05 6.45 18.60
CA SER A 121 1.30 7.06 18.16
C SER A 121 2.12 6.13 17.26
N ASN A 122 2.96 6.73 16.41
CA ASN A 122 3.95 6.03 15.60
C ASN A 122 5.35 6.57 15.94
N VAL A 123 6.30 5.68 16.16
CA VAL A 123 7.70 6.01 16.47
C VAL A 123 8.60 5.41 15.38
N PHE A 124 9.59 6.18 14.91
CA PHE A 124 10.56 5.68 13.95
C PHE A 124 11.51 4.66 14.61
N MET A 125 11.77 3.55 13.92
CA MET A 125 12.71 2.53 14.40
C MET A 125 14.16 2.92 14.11
N SER A 126 15.05 2.54 15.02
CA SER A 126 16.49 2.55 14.76
C SER A 126 16.90 1.48 13.73
N ALA A 127 18.09 1.65 13.14
CA ALA A 127 18.64 0.66 12.23
C ALA A 127 18.93 -0.68 12.94
N GLU A 128 19.35 -0.67 14.21
CA GLU A 128 19.58 -1.87 15.01
C GLU A 128 18.30 -2.68 15.19
N GLU A 129 17.20 -2.02 15.60
CA GLU A 129 15.92 -2.68 15.79
C GLU A 129 15.39 -3.27 14.48
N LEU A 130 15.53 -2.53 13.40
CA LEU A 130 15.08 -2.98 12.09
C LEU A 130 15.88 -4.19 11.59
N LEU A 131 17.21 -4.16 11.72
CA LEU A 131 18.06 -5.30 11.38
C LEU A 131 17.72 -6.54 12.21
N ALA A 132 17.44 -6.38 13.51
CA ALA A 132 17.00 -7.49 14.36
C ALA A 132 15.70 -8.12 13.83
N LEU A 133 14.71 -7.30 13.45
CA LEU A 133 13.44 -7.79 12.89
C LEU A 133 13.60 -8.47 11.52
N LEU A 134 14.46 -7.93 10.66
CA LEU A 134 14.67 -8.44 9.30
C LEU A 134 15.51 -9.72 9.28
N ASN A 135 16.47 -9.88 10.19
CA ASN A 135 17.31 -11.08 10.26
C ASN A 135 16.55 -12.34 10.71
N GLU A 136 15.35 -12.18 11.28
CA GLU A 136 14.49 -13.29 11.70
C GLU A 136 13.52 -13.77 10.59
N ARG A 137 13.60 -13.22 9.37
CA ARG A 137 12.64 -13.52 8.29
C ARG A 137 13.29 -13.63 6.92
N ASN A 138 12.61 -14.34 6.02
CA ASN A 138 13.06 -14.49 4.63
C ASN A 138 12.56 -13.35 3.73
N ALA A 139 11.38 -12.81 4.01
CA ALA A 139 10.73 -11.80 3.18
C ALA A 139 9.85 -10.86 4.01
N VAL A 140 9.55 -9.72 3.40
CA VAL A 140 8.63 -8.69 3.89
C VAL A 140 7.51 -8.56 2.86
N SER A 141 6.26 -8.70 3.30
CA SER A 141 5.09 -8.55 2.42
C SER A 141 4.64 -7.10 2.38
N CYS A 142 4.42 -6.60 1.16
CA CYS A 142 4.01 -5.25 0.89
C CYS A 142 2.71 -5.22 0.09
N ARG A 143 1.87 -4.23 0.36
CA ARG A 143 0.62 -3.99 -0.37
C ARG A 143 0.46 -2.49 -0.59
N VAL A 144 0.04 -2.10 -1.79
CA VAL A 144 -0.40 -0.74 -2.07
C VAL A 144 -1.79 -0.57 -1.48
N PHE A 145 -1.97 0.47 -0.69
CA PHE A 145 -3.24 0.95 -0.20
C PHE A 145 -3.67 2.19 -0.99
N THR A 146 -4.93 2.23 -1.37
CA THR A 146 -5.57 3.45 -1.87
C THR A 146 -7.04 3.51 -1.42
N SER A 147 -7.67 4.68 -1.51
CA SER A 147 -9.08 4.83 -1.13
C SER A 147 -9.83 5.87 -1.97
N ALA A 148 -11.16 5.75 -1.98
CA ALA A 148 -12.08 6.75 -2.51
C ALA A 148 -13.32 6.86 -1.59
N TYR A 149 -13.96 8.03 -1.56
CA TYR A 149 -15.04 8.32 -0.61
C TYR A 149 -16.19 7.31 -0.65
N SER A 150 -16.64 6.87 -1.82
CA SER A 150 -17.79 5.95 -1.94
C SER A 150 -17.42 4.47 -1.81
N PHE A 151 -16.13 4.13 -1.77
CA PHE A 151 -15.63 2.76 -1.84
C PHE A 151 -14.82 2.32 -0.62
N GLY A 152 -14.29 3.25 0.18
CA GLY A 152 -13.40 2.95 1.29
C GLY A 152 -12.00 2.56 0.81
N GLY A 153 -11.31 1.78 1.65
CA GLY A 153 -9.95 1.33 1.40
C GLY A 153 -9.86 0.11 0.48
N TYR A 154 -8.88 0.14 -0.42
CA TYR A 154 -8.51 -0.96 -1.29
C TYR A 154 -7.03 -1.31 -1.08
N TYR A 155 -6.72 -2.61 -1.09
CA TYR A 155 -5.35 -3.10 -1.04
C TYR A 155 -5.06 -3.98 -2.26
N SER A 156 -3.90 -3.78 -2.90
CA SER A 156 -3.36 -4.70 -3.91
C SER A 156 -3.14 -6.11 -3.34
N LYS A 157 -2.82 -7.08 -4.19
CA LYS A 157 -2.21 -8.34 -3.75
C LYS A 157 -0.83 -8.08 -3.13
N SER A 158 -0.37 -9.05 -2.36
CA SER A 158 0.93 -9.02 -1.68
C SER A 158 2.09 -9.13 -2.67
N MET A 159 3.03 -8.20 -2.57
CA MET A 159 4.37 -8.29 -3.16
C MET A 159 5.35 -8.68 -2.07
N LEU A 160 6.24 -9.64 -2.34
CA LEU A 160 7.27 -10.04 -1.39
C LEU A 160 8.61 -9.37 -1.73
N ILE A 161 9.20 -8.71 -0.75
CA ILE A 161 10.57 -8.19 -0.82
C ILE A 161 11.47 -9.15 -0.04
N PRO A 162 12.57 -9.66 -0.63
CA PRO A 162 13.55 -10.43 0.11
C PRO A 162 14.13 -9.62 1.28
N ALA A 163 14.10 -10.19 2.49
CA ALA A 163 14.61 -9.49 3.67
C ALA A 163 16.12 -9.22 3.58
N THR A 164 16.86 -10.11 2.90
CA THR A 164 18.29 -9.96 2.62
C THR A 164 18.62 -8.69 1.84
N ASP A 165 17.76 -8.30 0.90
CA ASP A 165 17.98 -7.11 0.07
C ASP A 165 17.81 -5.83 0.91
N LEU A 166 16.83 -5.84 1.82
CA LEU A 166 16.61 -4.77 2.78
C LEU A 166 17.77 -4.66 3.78
N VAL A 167 18.19 -5.79 4.36
CA VAL A 167 19.35 -5.84 5.29
C VAL A 167 20.58 -5.26 4.62
N HIS A 168 20.88 -5.68 3.39
CA HIS A 168 22.04 -5.21 2.64
C HIS A 168 22.04 -3.67 2.48
N VAL A 169 20.92 -3.09 2.06
CA VAL A 169 20.79 -1.64 1.87
C VAL A 169 20.92 -0.88 3.20
N ILE A 170 20.30 -1.39 4.27
CA ILE A 170 20.37 -0.76 5.59
C ILE A 170 21.80 -0.79 6.13
N GLU A 171 22.51 -1.90 5.98
CA GLU A 171 23.92 -2.01 6.40
C GLU A 171 24.84 -1.08 5.60
N GLN A 172 24.65 -0.99 4.27
CA GLN A 172 25.42 -0.07 3.44
C GLN A 172 25.25 1.39 3.87
N GLN A 173 24.03 1.78 4.26
CA GLN A 173 23.70 3.13 4.68
C GLN A 173 24.30 3.49 6.05
N ARG A 174 24.58 2.51 6.91
CA ARG A 174 25.25 2.72 8.22
C ARG A 174 26.74 3.04 8.11
N VAL A 175 27.38 2.70 7.00
CA VAL A 175 28.82 2.87 6.79
C VAL A 175 29.15 4.24 6.16
N GLN A 176 28.15 4.95 5.65
CA GLN A 176 28.26 6.30 5.06
C GLN A 176 28.05 7.39 6.11
#